data_AF-A0AAV5W9X1-F1
#
_entry.id   AF-A0AAV5W9X1-F1
#
_cell.length_a   1.000
_cell.length_b   1.000
_cell.length_c   1.000
_cell.angle_alpha   90.00
_cell.angle_beta   90.00
_cell.angle_gamma   90.00
#
_symmetry.space_group_name_H-M   'P 1'
#
loop_
_entity.id
_entity.type
_entity.pdbx_description
1 polymer ?
#
loop_
_entity_poly.entity_id
_entity_poly.type
_entity_poly.pdbx_seq_one_letter_code
_entity_poly.pdbx_strand_id
1 'polypeptide(L)' 'RKLEHENIVKFIGLVTFNGRRSLLLEYCSSTLRSLLSSYPLEKSIVASHAMQIASGINYLHQNQ' A
#
# COMPACT_ATOMS: atom_id res chain seq x y z
N ARG A 1 -0.41 -9.39 -15.58
CA ARG A 1 -1.73 -8.72 -15.40
C ARG A 1 -1.49 -7.46 -14.59
N LYS A 2 -2.19 -6.34 -14.83
CA LYS A 2 -2.04 -5.15 -13.98
C LYS A 2 -2.67 -5.46 -12.62
N LEU A 3 -1.91 -5.29 -11.53
CA LEU A 3 -2.43 -5.47 -10.17
C LEU A 3 -3.36 -4.29 -9.88
N GLU A 4 -4.63 -4.57 -9.64
CA GLU A 4 -5.66 -3.58 -9.34
C GLU A 4 -6.47 -4.05 -8.14
N HIS A 5 -6.24 -3.42 -6.99
CA HIS A 5 -6.87 -3.76 -5.71
C HIS A 5 -6.74 -2.57 -4.75
N GLU A 6 -7.75 -2.29 -3.93
CA GLU A 6 -7.77 -1.12 -3.03
C GLU A 6 -6.64 -1.13 -2.00
N ASN A 7 -6.21 -2.31 -1.56
CA ASN A 7 -5.13 -2.50 -0.58
C ASN A 7 -3.74 -2.64 -1.21
N ILE A 8 -3.57 -2.26 -2.49
CA ILE A 8 -2.29 -2.31 -3.22
C ILE A 8 -2.03 -0.95 -3.87
N VAL A 9 -0.85 -0.39 -3.62
CA VAL A 9 -0.45 0.90 -4.17
C VAL A 9 -0.47 0.86 -5.70
N LYS A 10 -1.26 1.75 -6.30
CA LYS A 10 -1.44 1.83 -7.75
C LYS A 10 -0.15 2.25 -8.45
N PHE A 11 0.32 1.38 -9.33
CA PHE A 11 1.37 1.71 -10.30
C PHE A 11 0.80 2.54 -11.46
N ILE A 12 1.36 3.73 -11.66
CA ILE A 12 0.96 4.67 -12.71
C ILE A 12 1.85 4.48 -13.95
N GLY A 13 3.17 4.39 -13.77
CA GLY A 13 4.09 4.26 -14.89
C GLY A 13 5.57 4.27 -14.52
N LEU A 14 6.42 4.13 -15.54
CA LEU A 14 7.87 4.29 -15.43
C LEU A 14 8.28 5.57 -16.14
N VAL A 15 9.16 6.34 -15.52
CA VAL A 15 9.82 7.48 -16.18
C VAL A 15 11.33 7.32 -16.11
N THR A 16 12.03 7.91 -17.07
CA THR A 16 13.48 8.08 -17.00
C THR A 16 13.77 9.57 -16.87
N PHE A 17 14.40 9.97 -15.77
CA PHE A 17 14.83 11.35 -15.54
C PHE A 17 16.28 11.37 -15.10
N ASN A 18 17.11 12.21 -15.73
CA ASN A 18 18.55 12.28 -15.49
C ASN A 18 19.28 10.91 -15.52
N GLY A 19 18.92 10.06 -16.48
CA GLY A 19 19.51 8.72 -16.63
C GLY A 19 19.08 7.69 -15.58
N ARG A 20 18.16 8.05 -14.67
CA ARG A 20 17.62 7.13 -13.65
C ARG A 20 16.20 6.74 -13.99
N ARG A 21 15.89 5.44 -13.87
CA ARG A 21 14.51 4.93 -13.95
C ARG A 21 13.81 5.17 -12.62
N SER A 22 12.58 5.67 -12.68
CA SER A 22 11.75 5.96 -11.51
C SER A 22 10.35 5.38 -11.68
N LEU A 23 9.78 4.89 -10.59
CA LEU A 23 8.40 4.42 -10.50
C LEU A 23 7.49 5.59 -10.16
N LEU A 24 6.43 5.77 -10.94
CA LEU A 24 5.31 6.65 -10.58
C LEU A 24 4.24 5.79 -9.93
N LEU A 25 3.93 6.13 -8.69
CA LEU A 25 2.94 5.47 -7.84
C LEU A 25 1.92 6.51 -7.39
N GLU A 26 0.74 6.07 -6.98
CA GLU A 26 -0.17 6.96 -6.27
C GLU A 26 0.43 7.46 -4.95
N TYR A 27 -0.02 8.62 -4.50
CA TYR A 27 0.46 9.22 -3.27
C TYR A 27 -0.28 8.66 -2.05
N CYS A 28 0.47 8.14 -1.08
CA CYS A 28 -0.03 7.78 0.24
C CYS A 28 0.48 8.80 1.25
N SER A 29 -0.44 9.47 1.97
CA SER A 29 -0.10 10.57 2.86
C SER A 29 0.57 10.17 4.17
N SER A 30 0.50 8.88 4.55
CA SER A 30 1.04 8.38 5.82
C SER A 30 1.43 6.91 5.72
N THR A 31 2.11 6.42 6.76
CA THR A 31 2.53 5.03 6.92
C THR A 31 1.90 4.41 8.16
N LEU A 32 1.84 3.07 8.23
CA LEU A 32 1.40 2.39 9.44
C LEU A 32 2.33 2.70 10.65
N ARG A 33 3.63 2.88 10.40
CA ARG A 33 4.62 3.26 11.44
C ARG A 33 4.26 4.61 12.06
N SER A 34 3.99 5.63 11.23
CA SER A 34 3.63 6.96 11.73
C SER A 34 2.30 6.94 12.49
N LEU A 35 1.32 6.17 12.02
CA LEU A 35 0.05 5.98 12.74
C LEU A 35 0.26 5.36 14.13
N LEU A 36 1.00 4.24 14.20
CA LEU A 36 1.30 3.53 15.45
C LEU A 36 2.14 4.37 16.44
N SER A 37 2.90 5.34 15.94
CA SER A 37 3.75 6.20 16.77
C SER A 37 3.01 7.44 17.29
N SER A 38 1.82 7.76 16.76
CA SER A 38 1.12 9.01 17.08
C SER A 38 0.28 8.89 18.37
N TYR A 39 -0.42 7.78 18.54
CA TYR A 39 -1.29 7.53 19.70
C TYR A 39 -1.62 6.03 19.81
N PRO A 40 -1.98 5.53 21.00
CA PRO A 40 -2.55 4.19 21.15
C PRO A 40 -3.80 4.05 20.28
N LEU A 41 -3.83 3.02 19.43
CA LEU A 41 -4.97 2.76 18.55
C LEU A 41 -6.03 1.92 19.25
N GLU A 42 -7.29 2.23 18.98
CA GLU A 42 -8.39 1.36 19.39
C GLU A 42 -8.30 -0.01 18.68
N LYS A 43 -8.76 -1.06 19.37
CA LYS A 43 -8.74 -2.43 18.82
C LYS A 43 -9.50 -2.55 17.50
N SER A 44 -10.58 -1.77 17.34
CA SER A 44 -11.38 -1.67 16.11
C SER A 44 -10.53 -1.22 14.91
N ILE A 45 -9.73 -0.17 15.09
CA ILE A 45 -8.82 0.37 14.08
C ILE A 45 -7.72 -0.62 13.75
N VAL A 46 -7.14 -1.26 14.77
CA VAL A 46 -6.13 -2.32 14.58
C VAL A 46 -6.70 -3.47 13.76
N ALA A 47 -7.89 -3.95 14.10
CA ALA A 47 -8.56 -5.04 13.36
C ALA A 47 -8.88 -4.64 11.92
N SER A 48 -9.33 -3.39 11.69
CA SER A 48 -9.60 -2.85 10.36
C SER A 48 -8.36 -2.87 9.47
N HIS A 49 -7.23 -2.34 9.97
CA HIS A 49 -5.97 -2.38 9.21
C HIS A 49 -5.44 -3.80 9.01
N ALA A 50 -5.56 -4.68 10.01
CA ALA A 50 -5.18 -6.08 9.86
C ALA A 50 -5.97 -6.78 8.74
N MET A 51 -7.27 -6.51 8.64
CA MET A 51 -8.12 -7.02 7.56
C MET A 51 -7.72 -6.48 6.18
N GLN A 52 -7.40 -5.19 6.07
CA GLN A 52 -6.91 -4.58 4.83
C GLN A 52 -5.58 -5.22 4.37
N ILE A 53 -4.64 -5.43 5.30
CA ILE A 53 -3.36 -6.09 5.02
C ILE A 53 -3.59 -7.53 4.56
N ALA A 54 -4.41 -8.30 5.29
CA ALA A 54 -4.72 -9.69 4.94
C ALA A 54 -5.39 -9.79 3.56
N SER A 55 -6.32 -8.88 3.26
CA SER A 55 -6.98 -8.77 1.97
C SER A 55 -5.98 -8.50 0.83
N GLY A 56 -5.08 -7.54 1.00
CA GLY A 56 -4.04 -7.23 0.01
C GLY A 56 -3.09 -8.41 -0.23
N ILE A 57 -2.62 -9.07 0.84
CA ILE A 57 -1.75 -10.25 0.73
C ILE A 57 -2.47 -11.40 0.01
N ASN A 58 -3.72 -11.68 0.37
CA ASN A 58 -4.51 -12.72 -0.28
C ASN A 58 -4.68 -12.43 -1.79
N TYR A 59 -4.96 -11.18 -2.17
CA TYR A 59 -5.03 -10.80 -3.58
C TYR A 59 -3.71 -11.07 -4.31
N LEU A 60 -2.56 -10.72 -3.71
CA LEU A 60 -1.24 -10.98 -4.30
C LEU A 60 -0.96 -12.47 -4.46
N HIS A 61 -1.31 -13.31 -3.47
CA HIS A 61 -1.15 -14.77 -3.58
C HIS A 61 -1.97 -15.37 -4.72
N GLN A 62 -3.17 -14.83 -4.99
CA GLN A 62 -4.05 -15.32 -6.06
C GLN A 62 -3.64 -14.84 -7.46
N ASN A 63 -2.79 -13.82 -7.57
CA ASN A 63 -2.40 -13.19 -8.83
C ASN A 63 -0.90 -13.34 -9.13
N GLN A 64 -0.28 -14.40 -8.61
CA GLN A 64 1.08 -14.82 -8.98
C GLN A 64 1.14 -15.35 -10.42
#